data_AF-A0A7W4I1Q1-F1
#
_entry.id   AF-A0A7W4I1Q1-F1
#
_cell.length_a   1.000
_cell.length_b   1.000
_cell.length_c   1.000
_cell.angle_alpha   90.00
_cell.angle_beta   90.00
_cell.angle_gamma   90.00
#
_symmetry.space_group_name_H-M   'P 1'
#
loop_
_entity.id
_entity.type
_entity.pdbx_description
1 polymer ?
#
loop_
_entity_poly.entity_id
_entity_poly.type
_entity_poly.pdbx_seq_one_letter_code
_entity_poly.pdbx_strand_id
1 'polypeptide(L)'
;MSLSTIAEVKSFLLALQDRICTQLAQADGGAVFNEDRWTREEGGGGRSRVLIDGAVFEQAGVNFSHVSGATLPASATAHRPELAGRSFQAMGVSLVIHPRSPYIPTSHANVRFFIAEKPGEEPVWWFGGGFDLTPFYGFKEDAIHWHRTAEQLCAPFGEQVYPKYKKWCDDYFFIKHRNEARGIGGLFFDDLNTPDFATCFAFTQAVGEGFLEAYLPIVEKRKALSWGDNERQFQLYRRGRYVEFNLVWDRGTLFGLQTGGRTESILMSMPPLVRWEYNYQPAEDSPEAALYRDFLPVRDWLKEPE
;
A
#
# COMPACT_ATOMS: atom_id res chain seq x y z
N MET A 1 -8.18 -16.78 20.72
CA MET A 1 -7.18 -15.70 20.73
C MET A 1 -7.50 -14.77 21.89
N SER A 2 -6.51 -14.25 22.63
CA SER A 2 -6.81 -13.43 23.82
C SER A 2 -7.06 -11.96 23.43
N LEU A 3 -7.82 -11.23 24.26
CA LEU A 3 -7.95 -9.77 24.13
C LEU A 3 -6.58 -9.05 24.18
N SER A 4 -5.58 -9.62 24.85
CA SER A 4 -4.20 -9.10 24.89
C SER A 4 -3.60 -9.04 23.49
N THR A 5 -3.78 -10.11 22.72
CA THR A 5 -3.22 -10.25 21.36
C THR A 5 -3.80 -9.19 20.40
N ILE A 6 -5.10 -8.93 20.47
CA ILE A 6 -5.76 -7.89 19.66
C ILE A 6 -5.24 -6.49 20.05
N ALA A 7 -5.05 -6.25 21.35
CA ALA A 7 -4.52 -4.99 21.87
C ALA A 7 -3.06 -4.75 21.44
N GLU A 8 -2.23 -5.80 21.40
CA GLU A 8 -0.84 -5.75 20.92
C GLU A 8 -0.77 -5.35 19.45
N VAL A 9 -1.57 -5.98 18.57
CA VAL A 9 -1.64 -5.61 17.15
C VAL A 9 -2.08 -4.16 16.99
N LYS A 10 -3.11 -3.74 17.71
CA LYS A 10 -3.59 -2.35 17.68
C LYS A 10 -2.52 -1.36 18.12
N SER A 11 -1.80 -1.65 19.20
CA SER A 11 -0.74 -0.81 19.72
C SER A 11 0.39 -0.66 18.70
N PHE A 12 0.81 -1.76 18.09
CA PHE A 12 1.79 -1.76 17.00
C PHE A 12 1.33 -0.88 15.83
N LEU A 13 0.10 -1.07 15.33
CA LEU A 13 -0.42 -0.33 14.18
C LEU A 13 -0.51 1.19 14.44
N LEU A 14 -0.93 1.59 15.64
CA LEU A 14 -0.95 3.01 16.03
C LEU A 14 0.46 3.61 16.07
N ALA A 15 1.42 2.89 16.68
CA ALA A 15 2.81 3.30 16.73
C ALA A 15 3.46 3.35 15.34
N LEU A 16 3.09 2.42 14.44
CA LEU A 16 3.53 2.40 13.05
C LEU A 16 3.03 3.64 12.30
N GLN A 17 1.74 3.98 12.42
CA GLN A 17 1.20 5.21 11.83
C GLN A 17 1.93 6.45 12.36
N ASP A 18 2.19 6.52 13.67
CA ASP A 18 2.94 7.62 14.29
C ASP A 18 4.34 7.73 13.68
N ARG A 19 5.10 6.64 13.63
CA ARG A 19 6.45 6.60 13.08
C ARG A 19 6.49 7.03 11.60
N ILE A 20 5.59 6.50 10.78
CA ILE A 20 5.52 6.83 9.36
C ILE A 20 5.23 8.31 9.16
N CYS A 21 4.22 8.85 9.85
CA CYS A 21 3.90 10.28 9.74
C CYS A 21 5.07 11.16 10.16
N THR A 22 5.75 10.84 11.26
CA THR A 22 6.92 11.60 11.73
C THR A 22 8.06 11.58 10.72
N GLN A 23 8.40 10.41 10.17
CA GLN A 23 9.51 10.28 9.23
C GLN A 23 9.21 10.97 7.88
N LEU A 24 7.97 10.86 7.39
CA LEU A 24 7.55 11.58 6.18
C LEU A 24 7.52 13.10 6.41
N ALA A 25 6.98 13.56 7.54
CA ALA A 25 7.01 14.98 7.91
C ALA A 25 8.46 15.53 7.92
N GLN A 26 9.40 14.77 8.48
CA GLN A 26 10.82 15.13 8.49
C GLN A 26 11.42 15.18 7.09
N ALA A 27 11.14 14.17 6.24
CA ALA A 27 11.62 14.14 4.86
C ALA A 27 11.06 15.29 4.01
N ASP A 28 9.86 15.79 4.33
CA ASP A 28 9.23 16.95 3.70
C ASP A 28 9.79 18.30 4.18
N GLY A 29 10.64 18.31 5.21
CA GLY A 29 11.17 19.55 5.81
C GLY A 29 10.33 20.12 6.96
N GLY A 30 9.56 19.27 7.63
CA GLY A 30 8.77 19.63 8.83
C GLY A 30 7.28 19.86 8.59
N ALA A 31 6.73 19.33 7.50
CA ALA A 31 5.30 19.43 7.22
C ALA A 31 4.43 18.72 8.29
N VAL A 32 3.18 19.15 8.41
CA VAL A 32 2.25 18.63 9.43
C VAL A 32 1.18 17.77 8.78
N PHE A 33 0.96 16.57 9.32
CA PHE A 33 -0.21 15.76 9.00
C PHE A 33 -1.42 16.26 9.78
N ASN A 34 -2.50 16.59 9.06
CA ASN A 34 -3.79 16.88 9.67
C ASN A 34 -4.45 15.56 10.10
N GLU A 35 -4.73 15.42 11.39
CA GLU A 35 -5.40 14.23 11.95
C GLU A 35 -6.91 14.44 12.03
N ASP A 36 -7.65 13.51 11.45
CA ASP A 36 -9.10 13.38 11.61
C ASP A 36 -9.43 12.07 12.32
N ARG A 37 -10.01 12.17 13.51
CA ARG A 37 -10.49 11.04 14.31
C ARG A 37 -11.97 10.85 14.09
N TRP A 38 -12.35 9.63 13.76
CA TRP A 38 -13.74 9.30 13.46
C TRP A 38 -14.16 8.01 14.13
N THR A 39 -15.46 7.86 14.37
CA THR A 39 -16.10 6.67 14.92
C THR A 39 -17.08 6.09 13.90
N ARG A 40 -17.38 4.79 14.05
CA ARG A 40 -18.35 4.08 13.21
C ARG A 40 -19.52 3.62 14.09
N GLU A 41 -20.75 3.86 13.63
CA GLU A 41 -21.97 3.52 14.38
C GLU A 41 -22.04 2.02 14.74
N GLU A 42 -21.66 1.13 13.82
CA GLU A 42 -21.62 -0.31 14.04
C GLU A 42 -20.50 -0.79 14.97
N GLY A 43 -19.55 0.08 15.34
CA GLY A 43 -18.44 -0.23 16.22
C GLY A 43 -17.07 0.12 15.64
N GLY A 44 -16.23 0.69 16.51
CA GLY A 44 -14.86 1.08 16.18
C GLY A 44 -14.75 2.48 15.56
N GLY A 45 -13.74 2.67 14.71
CA GLY A 45 -13.41 3.97 14.13
C GLY A 45 -12.00 3.99 13.53
N GLY A 46 -11.40 5.17 13.45
CA GLY A 46 -10.06 5.33 12.92
C GLY A 46 -9.41 6.68 13.16
N ARG A 47 -8.15 6.78 12.73
CA ARG A 47 -7.37 8.02 12.66
C ARG A 47 -6.90 8.18 11.21
N SER A 48 -7.48 9.11 10.48
CA SER A 48 -6.98 9.48 9.16
C SER A 48 -5.94 10.58 9.33
N ARG A 49 -4.78 10.47 8.69
CA ARG A 49 -3.76 11.53 8.71
C ARG A 49 -3.40 11.90 7.30
N VAL A 50 -3.55 13.17 6.94
CA VAL A 50 -3.30 13.66 5.58
C VAL A 50 -2.37 14.88 5.60
N LEU A 51 -1.34 14.82 4.78
CA LEU A 51 -0.46 15.92 4.41
C LEU A 51 -0.81 16.30 2.96
N ILE A 52 -1.04 17.60 2.72
CA ILE A 52 -1.39 18.15 1.40
C ILE A 52 -0.46 19.33 1.15
N ASP A 53 -0.03 19.49 -0.11
CA ASP A 53 0.79 20.61 -0.57
C ASP A 53 2.14 20.75 0.15
N GLY A 54 2.77 19.62 0.50
CA GLY A 54 4.12 19.58 1.04
C GLY A 54 5.21 19.94 0.02
N ALA A 55 6.42 20.18 0.52
CA ALA A 55 7.58 20.51 -0.30
C ALA A 55 8.03 19.31 -1.14
N VAL A 56 7.98 18.10 -0.57
CA VAL A 56 8.37 16.85 -1.24
C VAL A 56 7.14 16.04 -1.63
N PHE A 57 6.17 15.91 -0.72
CA PHE A 57 4.94 15.16 -0.88
C PHE A 57 3.79 16.10 -1.24
N GLU A 58 3.32 16.01 -2.48
CA GLU A 58 2.18 16.81 -2.94
C GLU A 58 0.90 16.40 -2.21
N GLN A 59 0.74 15.10 -1.97
CA GLN A 59 -0.26 14.55 -1.07
C GLN A 59 0.24 13.24 -0.47
N ALA A 60 0.09 13.07 0.83
CA ALA A 60 0.36 11.82 1.52
C ALA A 60 -0.74 11.55 2.53
N GLY A 61 -1.29 10.34 2.53
CA GLY A 61 -2.20 9.94 3.60
C GLY A 61 -1.80 8.61 4.21
N VAL A 62 -1.94 8.54 5.53
CA VAL A 62 -1.58 7.39 6.36
C VAL A 62 -2.75 7.16 7.30
N ASN A 63 -3.59 6.18 6.98
CA ASN A 63 -4.85 5.94 7.66
C ASN A 63 -4.76 4.71 8.55
N PHE A 64 -5.13 4.87 9.81
CA PHE A 64 -5.41 3.77 10.72
C PHE A 64 -6.91 3.59 10.86
N SER A 65 -7.35 2.34 10.87
CA SER A 65 -8.72 1.98 11.25
C SER A 65 -8.73 0.74 12.14
N HIS A 66 -9.68 0.69 13.07
CA HIS A 66 -10.07 -0.51 13.82
C HIS A 66 -11.59 -0.51 13.90
N VAL A 67 -12.23 -1.35 13.10
CA VAL A 67 -13.68 -1.48 13.00
C VAL A 67 -14.12 -2.84 13.52
N SER A 68 -15.35 -2.91 14.03
CA SER A 68 -15.95 -4.15 14.49
C SER A 68 -17.43 -4.22 14.06
N GLY A 69 -18.00 -5.42 14.11
CA GLY A 69 -19.42 -5.64 13.86
C GLY A 69 -19.90 -7.00 14.33
N ALA A 70 -21.21 -7.12 14.51
CA ALA A 70 -21.83 -8.35 15.02
C ALA A 70 -21.87 -9.49 13.99
N THR A 71 -21.93 -9.16 12.71
CA THR A 71 -21.94 -10.12 11.59
C THR A 71 -21.26 -9.52 10.37
N LEU A 72 -20.64 -10.35 9.54
CA LEU A 72 -20.11 -9.92 8.24
C LEU A 72 -21.23 -9.79 7.18
N PRO A 73 -21.07 -8.90 6.19
CA PRO A 73 -21.97 -8.83 5.04
C PRO A 73 -22.05 -10.16 4.28
N ALA A 74 -23.20 -10.46 3.67
CA ALA A 74 -23.41 -11.68 2.89
C ALA A 74 -22.39 -11.86 1.74
N SER A 75 -21.91 -10.75 1.16
CA SER A 75 -20.86 -10.76 0.13
C SER A 75 -19.53 -11.30 0.66
N ALA A 76 -19.19 -11.07 1.92
CA ALA A 76 -17.96 -11.56 2.55
C ALA A 76 -18.07 -13.04 2.95
N THR A 77 -19.25 -13.51 3.33
CA THR A 77 -19.47 -14.91 3.76
C THR A 77 -19.75 -15.86 2.60
N ALA A 78 -20.17 -15.38 1.43
CA ALA A 78 -20.42 -16.21 0.24
C ALA A 78 -19.20 -17.04 -0.19
N HIS A 79 -17.99 -16.50 0.01
CA HIS A 79 -16.73 -17.18 -0.29
C HIS A 79 -16.04 -17.80 0.93
N ARG A 80 -16.58 -17.58 2.14
CA ARG A 80 -16.04 -18.06 3.43
C ARG A 80 -17.19 -18.45 4.38
N PRO A 81 -17.85 -19.60 4.14
CA PRO A 81 -19.01 -20.04 4.93
C PRO A 81 -18.71 -20.16 6.43
N GLU A 82 -17.46 -20.45 6.79
CA GLU A 82 -16.96 -20.52 8.16
C GLU A 82 -17.06 -19.20 8.93
N LEU A 83 -17.22 -18.07 8.23
CA LEU A 83 -17.40 -16.75 8.84
C LEU A 83 -18.88 -16.41 9.12
N ALA A 84 -19.81 -17.23 8.66
CA ALA A 84 -21.24 -16.97 8.85
C ALA A 84 -21.62 -16.99 10.33
N GLY A 85 -22.32 -15.94 10.78
CA GLY A 85 -22.78 -15.81 12.17
C GLY A 85 -21.67 -15.50 13.18
N ARG A 86 -20.46 -15.16 12.73
CA ARG A 86 -19.35 -14.71 13.58
C ARG A 86 -19.37 -13.19 13.72
N SER A 87 -19.05 -12.69 14.92
CA SER A 87 -18.65 -11.29 15.07
C SER A 87 -17.26 -11.09 14.48
N PHE A 88 -16.91 -9.86 14.11
CA PHE A 88 -15.62 -9.59 13.49
C PHE A 88 -14.97 -8.31 14.02
N GLN A 89 -13.64 -8.28 13.91
CA GLN A 89 -12.84 -7.08 14.03
C GLN A 89 -11.84 -7.04 12.87
N ALA A 90 -11.66 -5.86 12.29
CA ALA A 90 -10.64 -5.60 11.29
C ALA A 90 -9.87 -4.34 11.67
N MET A 91 -8.55 -4.40 11.65
CA MET A 91 -7.70 -3.25 11.90
C MET A 91 -6.51 -3.21 10.95
N GLY A 92 -6.00 -2.03 10.68
CA GLY A 92 -4.84 -1.88 9.81
C GLY A 92 -4.38 -0.46 9.66
N VAL A 93 -3.17 -0.33 9.08
CA VAL A 93 -2.62 0.91 8.55
C VAL A 93 -2.55 0.77 7.04
N SER A 94 -3.08 1.76 6.32
CA SER A 94 -2.99 1.86 4.87
C SER A 94 -2.52 3.26 4.48
N LEU A 95 -1.61 3.34 3.53
CA LEU A 95 -1.04 4.61 3.10
C LEU A 95 -0.83 4.67 1.60
N VAL A 96 -0.91 5.90 1.08
CA VAL A 96 -0.49 6.25 -0.28
C VAL A 96 0.24 7.57 -0.22
N ILE A 97 1.36 7.66 -0.92
CA ILE A 97 2.21 8.85 -0.98
C ILE A 97 2.37 9.23 -2.44
N HIS A 98 1.99 10.46 -2.77
CA HIS A 98 2.15 11.09 -4.08
C HIS A 98 3.16 12.24 -3.97
N PRO A 99 4.42 12.01 -4.36
CA PRO A 99 5.43 13.06 -4.39
C PRO A 99 5.13 14.13 -5.44
N ARG A 100 5.62 15.35 -5.19
CA ARG A 100 5.56 16.45 -6.15
C ARG A 100 6.51 16.22 -7.32
N SER A 101 7.73 15.77 -7.04
CA SER A 101 8.73 15.46 -8.07
C SER A 101 8.35 14.22 -8.87
N PRO A 102 8.35 14.27 -10.22
CA PRO A 102 8.20 13.09 -11.09
C PRO A 102 9.31 12.04 -10.92
N TYR A 103 10.46 12.42 -10.35
CA TYR A 103 11.57 11.51 -10.11
C TYR A 103 11.45 10.72 -8.80
N ILE A 104 10.47 11.04 -7.95
CA ILE A 104 10.15 10.23 -6.78
C ILE A 104 8.90 9.40 -7.11
N PRO A 105 8.96 8.06 -7.02
CA PRO A 105 7.81 7.20 -7.27
C PRO A 105 6.64 7.47 -6.32
N THR A 106 5.41 7.27 -6.80
CA THR A 106 4.30 7.04 -5.87
C THR A 106 4.52 5.72 -5.14
N SER A 107 4.18 5.65 -3.86
CA SER A 107 4.28 4.42 -3.08
C SER A 107 3.01 4.13 -2.30
N HIS A 108 2.72 2.85 -2.14
CA HIS A 108 1.62 2.35 -1.31
C HIS A 108 2.14 1.32 -0.32
N ALA A 109 1.55 1.30 0.88
CA ALA A 109 1.73 0.21 1.83
C ALA A 109 0.46 -0.06 2.62
N ASN A 110 0.29 -1.31 3.02
CA ASN A 110 -0.80 -1.77 3.85
C ASN A 110 -0.31 -2.87 4.80
N VAL A 111 -0.73 -2.82 6.06
CA VAL A 111 -0.66 -3.96 6.98
C VAL A 111 -1.96 -4.02 7.77
N ARG A 112 -2.59 -5.19 7.80
CA ARG A 112 -3.91 -5.38 8.40
C ARG A 112 -4.03 -6.73 9.09
N PHE A 113 -4.92 -6.77 10.05
CA PHE A 113 -5.30 -7.94 10.81
C PHE A 113 -6.82 -8.07 10.82
N PHE A 114 -7.29 -9.28 10.57
CA PHE A 114 -8.70 -9.65 10.64
C PHE A 114 -8.89 -10.80 11.64
N ILE A 115 -9.96 -10.73 12.42
CA ILE A 115 -10.41 -11.82 13.28
C ILE A 115 -11.92 -11.92 13.30
N ALA A 116 -12.44 -13.15 13.24
CA ALA A 116 -13.84 -13.49 13.39
C ALA A 116 -14.06 -14.53 14.48
N GLU A 117 -14.98 -14.25 15.39
CA GLU A 117 -15.19 -15.00 16.62
C GLU A 117 -16.64 -15.47 16.74
N LYS A 118 -16.83 -16.65 17.34
CA LYS A 118 -18.15 -17.16 17.71
C LYS A 118 -18.03 -17.95 19.00
N PRO A 119 -18.91 -17.74 19.99
CA PRO A 119 -18.85 -18.48 21.25
C PRO A 119 -18.84 -19.99 21.03
N GLY A 120 -17.87 -20.68 21.64
CA GLY A 120 -17.71 -22.12 21.53
C GLY A 120 -16.99 -22.62 20.27
N GLU A 121 -16.52 -21.74 19.40
CA GLU A 121 -15.74 -22.09 18.20
C GLU A 121 -14.36 -21.41 18.22
N GLU A 122 -13.35 -22.07 17.64
CA GLU A 122 -12.04 -21.44 17.45
C GLU A 122 -12.15 -20.21 16.53
N PRO A 123 -11.42 -19.12 16.81
CA PRO A 123 -11.46 -17.91 16.00
C PRO A 123 -10.78 -18.13 14.65
N VAL A 124 -11.37 -17.55 13.60
CA VAL A 124 -10.74 -17.49 12.27
C VAL A 124 -10.04 -16.15 12.16
N TRP A 125 -8.76 -16.14 11.80
CA TRP A 125 -7.98 -14.92 11.71
C TRP A 125 -6.95 -15.01 10.59
N TRP A 126 -6.51 -13.86 10.11
CA TRP A 126 -5.39 -13.75 9.18
C TRP A 126 -4.83 -12.33 9.18
N PHE A 127 -3.58 -12.22 8.75
CA PHE A 127 -2.95 -10.97 8.36
C PHE A 127 -2.98 -10.80 6.85
N GLY A 128 -2.88 -9.55 6.41
CA GLY A 128 -2.66 -9.20 5.02
C GLY A 128 -1.88 -7.90 4.93
N GLY A 129 -1.31 -7.63 3.77
CA GLY A 129 -0.54 -6.41 3.59
C GLY A 129 0.42 -6.46 2.43
N GLY A 130 1.43 -5.60 2.51
CA GLY A 130 2.45 -5.43 1.49
C GLY A 130 2.80 -3.97 1.29
N PHE A 131 3.75 -3.75 0.39
CA PHE A 131 4.10 -2.43 -0.10
C PHE A 131 4.52 -2.54 -1.57
N ASP A 132 4.30 -1.48 -2.33
CA ASP A 132 4.63 -1.45 -3.75
C ASP A 132 5.01 -0.05 -4.23
N LEU A 133 5.81 0.00 -5.30
CA LEU A 133 6.40 1.21 -5.84
C LEU A 133 5.94 1.48 -7.28
N THR A 134 5.47 2.70 -7.54
CA THR A 134 4.92 3.14 -8.82
C THR A 134 5.74 4.32 -9.36
N PRO A 135 6.82 4.07 -10.11
CA PRO A 135 7.66 5.12 -10.68
C PRO A 135 6.99 5.79 -11.88
N PHE A 136 7.43 7.03 -12.15
CA PHE A 136 7.14 7.76 -13.39
C PHE A 136 8.37 7.74 -14.29
N TYR A 137 9.50 8.18 -13.74
CA TYR A 137 10.83 8.00 -14.33
C TYR A 137 11.59 6.99 -13.46
N GLY A 138 11.89 5.82 -14.04
CA GLY A 138 12.50 4.72 -13.32
C GLY A 138 14.02 4.87 -13.20
N PHE A 139 14.56 4.48 -12.04
CA PHE A 139 16.00 4.30 -11.82
C PHE A 139 16.23 2.85 -11.41
N LYS A 140 17.13 2.14 -12.11
CA LYS A 140 17.34 0.70 -11.88
C LYS A 140 17.83 0.44 -10.46
N GLU A 141 18.72 1.28 -9.96
CA GLU A 141 19.29 1.13 -8.63
C GLU A 141 18.25 1.36 -7.51
N ASP A 142 17.20 2.15 -7.77
CA ASP A 142 16.09 2.30 -6.82
C ASP A 142 15.19 1.06 -6.83
N ALA A 143 14.97 0.47 -8.01
CA ALA A 143 14.22 -0.78 -8.13
C ALA A 143 14.96 -1.95 -7.44
N ILE A 144 16.28 -2.04 -7.63
CA ILE A 144 17.13 -3.02 -6.95
C ILE A 144 17.09 -2.80 -5.43
N HIS A 145 17.29 -1.55 -4.96
CA HIS A 145 17.22 -1.24 -3.54
C HIS A 145 15.88 -1.63 -2.94
N TRP A 146 14.77 -1.21 -3.56
CA TRP A 146 13.40 -1.53 -3.11
C TRP A 146 13.18 -3.03 -2.94
N HIS A 147 13.53 -3.81 -3.97
CA HIS A 147 13.34 -5.25 -3.96
C HIS A 147 14.32 -5.99 -3.05
N ARG A 148 15.53 -5.46 -2.87
CA ARG A 148 16.52 -6.06 -1.97
C ARG A 148 16.16 -5.84 -0.50
N THR A 149 15.64 -4.66 -0.15
CA THR A 149 15.09 -4.42 1.20
C THR A 149 13.92 -5.37 1.48
N ALA A 150 13.05 -5.59 0.49
CA ALA A 150 11.96 -6.56 0.58
C ALA A 150 12.44 -8.02 0.72
N GLU A 151 13.49 -8.42 0.01
CA GLU A 151 14.08 -9.76 0.17
C GLU A 151 14.68 -9.94 1.57
N GLN A 152 15.46 -8.95 2.03
CA GLN A 152 16.15 -9.00 3.32
C GLN A 152 15.17 -9.09 4.49
N LEU A 153 14.07 -8.33 4.48
CA LEU A 153 13.06 -8.43 5.55
C LEU A 153 12.30 -9.76 5.52
N CYS A 154 12.19 -10.40 4.34
CA CYS A 154 11.54 -11.71 4.19
C CYS A 154 12.44 -12.88 4.61
N ALA A 155 13.76 -12.74 4.50
CA ALA A 155 14.71 -13.83 4.71
C ALA A 155 14.55 -14.59 6.05
N PRO A 156 14.31 -13.94 7.20
CA PRO A 156 14.11 -14.65 8.48
C PRO A 156 12.86 -15.53 8.52
N PHE A 157 11.90 -15.31 7.61
CA PHE A 157 10.63 -16.03 7.55
C PHE A 157 10.63 -17.18 6.54
N GLY A 158 11.73 -17.34 5.80
CA GLY A 158 11.97 -18.44 4.87
C GLY A 158 12.29 -17.98 3.44
N GLU A 159 13.12 -18.76 2.76
CA GLU A 159 13.63 -18.44 1.41
C GLU A 159 12.55 -18.25 0.34
N GLN A 160 11.38 -18.87 0.53
CA GLN A 160 10.26 -18.79 -0.42
C GLN A 160 9.31 -17.61 -0.15
N VAL A 161 9.50 -16.87 0.93
CA VAL A 161 8.59 -15.78 1.32
C VAL A 161 8.65 -14.62 0.33
N TYR A 162 9.85 -14.12 0.01
CA TYR A 162 10.00 -13.04 -0.98
C TYR A 162 9.53 -13.46 -2.38
N PRO A 163 9.98 -14.59 -2.97
CA PRO A 163 9.53 -15.00 -4.31
C PRO A 163 8.00 -15.14 -4.39
N LYS A 164 7.36 -15.72 -3.36
CA LYS A 164 5.90 -15.88 -3.29
C LYS A 164 5.19 -14.53 -3.28
N TYR A 165 5.54 -13.64 -2.36
CA TYR A 165 4.81 -12.38 -2.16
C TYR A 165 5.18 -11.30 -3.18
N LYS A 166 6.38 -11.37 -3.77
CA LYS A 166 6.73 -10.57 -4.93
C LYS A 166 5.92 -10.96 -6.15
N LYS A 167 5.85 -12.26 -6.47
CA LYS A 167 5.01 -12.74 -7.57
C LYS A 167 3.54 -12.34 -7.37
N TRP A 168 3.02 -12.47 -6.15
CA TRP A 168 1.65 -12.07 -5.86
C TRP A 168 1.44 -10.56 -6.04
N CYS A 169 2.43 -9.73 -5.71
CA CYS A 169 2.42 -8.29 -5.98
C CYS A 169 2.30 -8.01 -7.48
N ASP A 170 3.10 -8.68 -8.30
CA ASP A 170 3.06 -8.55 -9.77
C ASP A 170 1.68 -8.94 -10.34
N ASP A 171 1.11 -10.04 -9.86
CA ASP A 171 -0.18 -10.55 -10.33
C ASP A 171 -1.36 -9.67 -9.87
N TYR A 172 -1.29 -9.11 -8.66
CA TYR A 172 -2.36 -8.31 -8.07
C TYR A 172 -2.43 -6.91 -8.68
N PHE A 173 -1.28 -6.22 -8.79
CA PHE A 173 -1.22 -4.83 -9.25
C PHE A 173 -1.10 -4.73 -10.78
N PHE A 174 -2.02 -5.38 -11.48
CA PHE A 174 -2.05 -5.42 -12.95
C PHE A 174 -3.33 -4.80 -13.54
N ILE A 175 -3.17 -3.87 -14.47
CA ILE A 175 -4.25 -3.16 -15.15
C ILE A 175 -4.62 -3.95 -16.41
N LYS A 176 -5.58 -4.88 -16.27
CA LYS A 176 -5.92 -5.86 -17.32
C LYS A 176 -6.29 -5.22 -18.66
N HIS A 177 -7.06 -4.13 -18.65
CA HIS A 177 -7.48 -3.44 -19.89
C HIS A 177 -6.36 -2.62 -20.56
N ARG A 178 -5.23 -2.42 -19.88
CA ARG A 178 -4.01 -1.80 -20.45
C ARG A 178 -2.93 -2.84 -20.77
N ASN A 179 -3.09 -4.07 -20.29
CA ASN A 179 -2.04 -5.09 -20.27
C ASN A 179 -0.72 -4.57 -19.68
N GLU A 180 -0.82 -3.93 -18.51
CA GLU A 180 0.26 -3.14 -17.91
C GLU A 180 0.29 -3.31 -16.38
N ALA A 181 1.47 -3.48 -15.78
CA ALA A 181 1.60 -3.42 -14.33
C ALA A 181 1.40 -1.97 -13.82
N ARG A 182 0.86 -1.81 -12.61
CA ARG A 182 0.70 -0.48 -11.98
C ARG A 182 2.06 0.18 -11.73
N GLY A 183 3.05 -0.62 -11.38
CA GLY A 183 4.40 -0.18 -11.02
C GLY A 183 5.39 -1.35 -11.06
N ILE A 184 6.50 -1.23 -10.31
CA ILE A 184 7.57 -2.23 -10.30
C ILE A 184 7.38 -3.32 -9.22
N GLY A 185 6.22 -3.33 -8.57
CA GLY A 185 5.87 -4.30 -7.52
C GLY A 185 6.54 -4.03 -6.18
N GLY A 186 6.75 -5.11 -5.43
CA GLY A 186 7.18 -5.11 -4.04
C GLY A 186 6.69 -6.38 -3.37
N LEU A 187 5.96 -6.27 -2.27
CA LEU A 187 5.33 -7.41 -1.60
C LEU A 187 3.81 -7.27 -1.61
N PHE A 188 3.11 -8.37 -1.79
CA PHE A 188 1.68 -8.47 -1.51
C PHE A 188 1.35 -9.82 -0.88
N PHE A 189 0.59 -9.80 0.21
CA PHE A 189 0.09 -10.99 0.87
C PHE A 189 -1.32 -10.77 1.42
N ASP A 190 -2.07 -11.85 1.46
CA ASP A 190 -3.38 -11.94 2.09
C ASP A 190 -3.53 -13.35 2.67
N ASP A 191 -4.51 -13.54 3.55
CA ASP A 191 -4.79 -14.84 4.17
C ASP A 191 -3.59 -15.47 4.90
N LEU A 192 -2.71 -14.63 5.45
CA LEU A 192 -1.55 -15.09 6.21
C LEU A 192 -1.96 -15.50 7.63
N ASN A 193 -2.04 -16.80 7.88
CA ASN A 193 -2.38 -17.38 9.17
C ASN A 193 -1.53 -18.60 9.57
N THR A 194 -0.39 -18.80 8.88
CA THR A 194 0.56 -19.89 9.12
C THR A 194 2.00 -19.38 9.23
N PRO A 195 2.88 -20.03 10.01
CA PRO A 195 2.63 -21.25 10.80
C PRO A 195 1.84 -21.00 12.09
N ASP A 196 1.97 -19.82 12.68
CA ASP A 196 1.31 -19.44 13.92
C ASP A 196 1.12 -17.91 13.97
N PHE A 197 0.34 -17.44 14.94
CA PHE A 197 0.03 -16.03 15.09
C PHE A 197 1.27 -15.16 15.32
N ALA A 198 2.18 -15.58 16.21
CA ALA A 198 3.34 -14.76 16.58
C ALA A 198 4.27 -14.58 15.38
N THR A 199 4.49 -15.64 14.60
CA THR A 199 5.27 -15.58 13.36
C THR A 199 4.60 -14.68 12.31
N CYS A 200 3.29 -14.80 12.09
CA CYS A 200 2.56 -13.96 11.14
C CYS A 200 2.56 -12.48 11.56
N PHE A 201 2.42 -12.22 12.86
CA PHE A 201 2.46 -10.87 13.40
C PHE A 201 3.85 -10.27 13.25
N ALA A 202 4.92 -11.00 13.60
CA ALA A 202 6.30 -10.55 13.41
C ALA A 202 6.61 -10.24 11.93
N PHE A 203 6.12 -11.06 10.99
CA PHE A 203 6.25 -10.78 9.56
C PHE A 203 5.52 -9.49 9.17
N THR A 204 4.30 -9.30 9.66
CA THR A 204 3.52 -8.08 9.42
C THR A 204 4.23 -6.85 9.99
N GLN A 205 4.89 -6.98 11.15
CA GLN A 205 5.71 -5.91 11.72
C GLN A 205 6.90 -5.58 10.82
N ALA A 206 7.65 -6.59 10.38
CA ALA A 206 8.79 -6.43 9.47
C ALA A 206 8.40 -5.74 8.15
N VAL A 207 7.24 -6.09 7.57
CA VAL A 207 6.73 -5.43 6.35
C VAL A 207 6.38 -3.97 6.62
N GLY A 208 5.68 -3.68 7.71
CA GLY A 208 5.28 -2.30 8.05
C GLY A 208 6.48 -1.39 8.29
N GLU A 209 7.50 -1.90 9.00
CA GLU A 209 8.73 -1.15 9.31
C GLU A 209 9.65 -1.03 8.09
N GLY A 210 9.82 -2.11 7.32
CA GLY A 210 10.66 -2.14 6.13
C GLY A 210 10.20 -1.21 5.00
N PHE A 211 8.94 -0.80 4.99
CA PHE A 211 8.45 0.21 4.03
C PHE A 211 9.26 1.51 4.08
N LEU A 212 9.52 2.06 5.26
CA LEU A 212 10.27 3.32 5.39
C LEU A 212 11.74 3.14 5.03
N GLU A 213 12.32 1.98 5.40
CA GLU A 213 13.70 1.63 5.05
C GLU A 213 13.89 1.52 3.54
N ALA A 214 12.88 1.05 2.80
CA ALA A 214 12.92 0.95 1.36
C ALA A 214 12.60 2.28 0.65
N TYR A 215 11.67 3.08 1.19
CA TYR A 215 11.15 4.25 0.50
C TYR A 215 11.94 5.54 0.73
N LEU A 216 12.32 5.82 1.99
CA LEU A 216 12.97 7.10 2.33
C LEU A 216 14.33 7.32 1.64
N PRO A 217 15.19 6.30 1.47
CA PRO A 217 16.44 6.47 0.72
C PRO A 217 16.20 6.89 -0.74
N ILE A 218 15.14 6.38 -1.37
CA ILE A 218 14.73 6.78 -2.73
C ILE A 218 14.28 8.23 -2.73
N VAL A 219 13.42 8.63 -1.79
CA VAL A 219 12.98 10.03 -1.64
C VAL A 219 14.18 10.96 -1.48
N GLU A 220 15.10 10.66 -0.57
CA GLU A 220 16.27 11.49 -0.29
C GLU A 220 17.15 11.67 -1.52
N LYS A 221 17.41 10.58 -2.24
CA LYS A 221 18.27 10.59 -3.42
C LYS A 221 17.66 11.39 -4.58
N ARG A 222 16.34 11.40 -4.72
CA ARG A 222 15.65 11.97 -5.89
C ARG A 222 15.06 13.37 -5.65
N LYS A 223 14.83 13.78 -4.41
CA LYS A 223 14.12 15.05 -4.08
C LYS A 223 14.78 16.32 -4.60
N ALA A 224 16.10 16.31 -4.82
CA ALA A 224 16.84 17.47 -5.32
C ALA A 224 16.91 17.56 -6.86
N LEU A 225 16.46 16.53 -7.59
CA LEU A 225 16.50 16.54 -9.06
C LEU A 225 15.51 17.57 -9.62
N SER A 226 15.99 18.40 -10.54
CA SER A 226 15.16 19.38 -11.26
C SER A 226 14.34 18.70 -12.36
N TRP A 227 13.09 19.11 -12.51
CA TRP A 227 12.13 18.61 -13.50
C TRP A 227 11.38 19.79 -14.13
N GLY A 228 10.92 19.61 -15.37
CA GLY A 228 10.17 20.61 -16.12
C GLY A 228 8.70 20.23 -16.30
N ASP A 229 8.03 20.97 -17.18
CA ASP A 229 6.61 20.74 -17.48
C ASP A 229 6.39 19.39 -18.16
N ASN A 230 7.29 18.95 -19.06
CA ASN A 230 7.17 17.66 -19.73
C ASN A 230 7.08 16.50 -18.72
N GLU A 231 8.01 16.47 -17.75
CA GLU A 231 8.01 15.43 -16.71
C GLU A 231 6.79 15.49 -15.82
N ARG A 232 6.31 16.70 -15.52
CA ARG A 232 5.08 16.92 -14.77
C ARG A 232 3.85 16.43 -15.54
N GLN A 233 3.71 16.75 -16.83
CA GLN A 233 2.58 16.31 -17.64
C GLN A 233 2.55 14.80 -17.81
N PHE A 234 3.72 14.16 -17.91
CA PHE A 234 3.82 12.70 -17.91
C PHE A 234 3.45 12.09 -16.55
N GLN A 235 3.93 12.67 -15.44
CA GLN A 235 3.52 12.24 -14.10
C GLN A 235 2.00 12.29 -13.91
N LEU A 236 1.36 13.39 -14.31
CA LEU A 236 -0.10 13.55 -14.23
C LEU A 236 -0.84 12.53 -15.10
N TYR A 237 -0.31 12.24 -16.29
CA TYR A 237 -0.84 11.19 -17.17
C TYR A 237 -0.74 9.80 -16.53
N ARG A 238 0.43 9.46 -15.97
CA ARG A 238 0.68 8.19 -15.28
C ARG A 238 -0.13 8.02 -14.01
N ARG A 239 -0.37 9.11 -13.26
CA ARG A 239 -1.34 9.13 -12.14
C ARG A 239 -2.75 8.72 -12.59
N GLY A 240 -3.10 8.92 -13.86
CA GLY A 240 -4.33 8.40 -14.47
C GLY A 240 -4.43 6.88 -14.41
N ARG A 241 -3.32 6.16 -14.61
CA ARG A 241 -3.30 4.69 -14.45
C ARG A 241 -3.47 4.26 -13.00
N TYR A 242 -2.96 5.05 -12.05
CA TYR A 242 -3.15 4.79 -10.63
C TYR A 242 -4.65 4.89 -10.25
N VAL A 243 -5.33 5.91 -10.76
CA VAL A 243 -6.79 6.07 -10.62
C VAL A 243 -7.54 4.92 -11.30
N GLU A 244 -7.18 4.56 -12.53
CA GLU A 244 -7.76 3.42 -13.25
C GLU A 244 -7.66 2.13 -12.43
N PHE A 245 -6.51 1.85 -11.82
CA PHE A 245 -6.36 0.66 -10.97
C PHE A 245 -7.26 0.72 -9.74
N ASN A 246 -7.19 1.81 -8.97
CA ASN A 246 -7.91 1.88 -7.69
C ASN A 246 -9.44 1.86 -7.88
N LEU A 247 -9.98 2.49 -8.92
CA LEU A 247 -11.43 2.55 -9.15
C LEU A 247 -12.01 1.35 -9.91
N VAL A 248 -11.19 0.58 -10.65
CA VAL A 248 -11.68 -0.53 -11.49
C VAL A 248 -11.26 -1.89 -10.98
N TRP A 249 -10.06 -2.01 -10.38
CA TRP A 249 -9.44 -3.30 -10.08
C TRP A 249 -9.13 -3.52 -8.61
N ASP A 250 -8.90 -2.46 -7.82
CA ASP A 250 -8.59 -2.63 -6.40
C ASP A 250 -9.79 -3.13 -5.61
N ARG A 251 -9.67 -4.37 -5.10
CA ARG A 251 -10.74 -5.03 -4.33
C ARG A 251 -11.07 -4.27 -3.06
N GLY A 252 -10.06 -3.69 -2.39
CA GLY A 252 -10.24 -2.94 -1.14
C GLY A 252 -11.08 -1.68 -1.34
N THR A 253 -10.73 -0.89 -2.35
CA THR A 253 -11.47 0.33 -2.73
C THR A 253 -12.90 0.02 -3.14
N LEU A 254 -13.10 -0.96 -4.04
CA LEU A 254 -14.45 -1.34 -4.50
C LEU A 254 -15.33 -1.82 -3.35
N PHE A 255 -14.81 -2.73 -2.51
CA PHE A 255 -15.55 -3.24 -1.36
C PHE A 255 -15.91 -2.11 -0.39
N GLY A 256 -14.94 -1.27 -0.02
CA GLY A 256 -15.17 -0.16 0.91
C GLY A 256 -16.25 0.81 0.45
N LEU A 257 -16.27 1.17 -0.84
CA LEU A 257 -17.29 2.07 -1.40
C LEU A 257 -18.66 1.41 -1.47
N GLN A 258 -18.73 0.13 -1.83
CA GLN A 258 -20.00 -0.61 -1.94
C GLN A 258 -20.64 -0.93 -0.59
N THR A 259 -19.85 -1.06 0.47
CA THR A 259 -20.34 -1.41 1.81
C THR A 259 -20.48 -0.21 2.75
N GLY A 260 -20.49 1.02 2.23
CA GLY A 260 -20.67 2.24 3.03
C GLY A 260 -19.50 2.55 3.97
N GLY A 261 -18.28 2.17 3.61
CA GLY A 261 -17.07 2.61 4.30
C GLY A 261 -16.88 4.13 4.20
N ARG A 262 -15.99 4.69 5.02
CA ARG A 262 -15.73 6.14 5.03
C ARG A 262 -15.06 6.58 3.73
N THR A 263 -15.84 7.11 2.79
CA THR A 263 -15.43 7.49 1.43
C THR A 263 -14.15 8.31 1.40
N GLU A 264 -14.06 9.38 2.19
CA GLU A 264 -12.88 10.26 2.24
C GLU A 264 -11.61 9.54 2.72
N SER A 265 -11.72 8.51 3.56
CA SER A 265 -10.56 7.69 3.97
C SER A 265 -10.15 6.69 2.90
N ILE A 266 -11.10 6.19 2.11
CA ILE A 266 -10.86 5.24 1.02
C ILE A 266 -10.22 5.95 -0.18
N LEU A 267 -10.80 7.09 -0.57
CA LEU A 267 -10.35 7.88 -1.72
C LEU A 267 -9.12 8.74 -1.42
N MET A 268 -8.61 8.75 -0.19
CA MET A 268 -7.30 9.31 0.15
C MET A 268 -6.19 8.77 -0.78
N SER A 269 -6.35 7.54 -1.26
CA SER A 269 -5.45 6.89 -2.21
C SER A 269 -5.37 7.58 -3.58
N MET A 270 -6.27 8.50 -3.89
CA MET A 270 -6.28 9.19 -5.18
C MET A 270 -5.22 10.30 -5.23
N PRO A 271 -4.55 10.49 -6.37
CA PRO A 271 -3.62 11.60 -6.55
C PRO A 271 -4.35 12.94 -6.53
N PRO A 272 -3.70 14.03 -6.09
CA PRO A 272 -4.32 15.35 -6.01
C PRO A 272 -4.67 15.92 -7.39
N LEU A 273 -3.88 15.55 -8.41
CA LEU A 273 -4.06 15.96 -9.80
C LEU A 273 -3.75 14.79 -10.73
N VAL A 274 -4.52 14.71 -11.81
CA VAL A 274 -4.46 13.64 -12.81
C VAL A 274 -4.82 14.20 -14.18
N ARG A 275 -4.26 13.61 -15.23
CA ARG A 275 -4.51 13.97 -16.61
C ARG A 275 -4.88 12.71 -17.40
N TRP A 276 -5.83 12.85 -18.33
CA TRP A 276 -6.11 11.84 -19.35
C TRP A 276 -5.92 12.47 -20.72
N GLU A 277 -5.38 11.68 -21.65
CA GLU A 277 -5.16 12.10 -23.02
C GLU A 277 -5.50 10.94 -23.96
N TYR A 278 -6.26 11.24 -25.01
CA TYR A 278 -6.68 10.26 -25.99
C TYR A 278 -5.48 9.76 -26.79
N ASN A 279 -5.26 8.45 -26.80
CA ASN A 279 -4.21 7.77 -27.56
C ASN A 279 -2.80 8.37 -27.37
N TYR A 280 -2.48 8.84 -26.16
CA TYR A 280 -1.13 9.30 -25.85
C TYR A 280 -0.12 8.16 -26.00
N GLN A 281 0.98 8.46 -26.71
CA GLN A 281 2.12 7.57 -26.91
C GLN A 281 3.39 8.39 -26.70
N PRO A 282 4.28 8.02 -25.75
CA PRO A 282 5.56 8.70 -25.62
C PRO A 282 6.44 8.46 -26.86
N ALA A 283 7.38 9.36 -27.12
CA ALA A 283 8.37 9.15 -28.19
C ALA A 283 9.25 7.93 -27.86
N GLU A 284 9.54 7.08 -28.85
CA GLU A 284 10.13 5.74 -28.63
C GLU A 284 11.46 5.75 -27.85
N ASP A 285 12.30 6.76 -28.10
CA ASP A 285 13.61 6.92 -27.46
C ASP A 285 13.58 7.81 -26.20
N SER A 286 12.39 8.13 -25.69
CA SER A 286 12.24 9.04 -24.56
C SER A 286 12.31 8.33 -23.21
N PRO A 287 12.65 9.04 -22.12
CA PRO A 287 12.61 8.48 -20.77
C PRO A 287 11.19 8.02 -20.36
N GLU A 288 10.14 8.62 -20.90
CA GLU A 288 8.75 8.19 -20.71
C GLU A 288 8.48 6.81 -21.34
N ALA A 289 8.99 6.56 -22.55
CA ALA A 289 8.89 5.24 -23.19
C ALA A 289 9.71 4.17 -22.43
N ALA A 290 10.84 4.57 -21.83
CA ALA A 290 11.66 3.68 -21.02
C ALA A 290 10.91 3.12 -19.81
N LEU A 291 9.97 3.86 -19.20
CA LEU A 291 9.11 3.33 -18.14
C LEU A 291 8.38 2.06 -18.61
N TYR A 292 7.71 2.13 -19.77
CA TYR A 292 6.90 1.03 -20.30
C TYR A 292 7.74 -0.15 -20.79
N ARG A 293 8.92 0.12 -21.36
CA ARG A 293 9.80 -0.91 -21.90
C ARG A 293 10.62 -1.61 -20.81
N ASP A 294 11.16 -0.83 -19.88
CA ASP A 294 12.23 -1.30 -18.99
C ASP A 294 11.75 -1.52 -17.55
N PHE A 295 10.65 -0.89 -17.10
CA PHE A 295 10.24 -0.94 -15.69
C PHE A 295 8.91 -1.62 -15.43
N LEU A 296 7.87 -1.35 -16.22
CA LEU A 296 6.55 -1.94 -16.00
C LEU A 296 6.43 -3.43 -16.36
N PRO A 297 7.22 -4.00 -17.28
CA PRO A 297 7.21 -5.46 -17.47
C PRO A 297 7.67 -6.15 -16.19
N VAL A 298 7.07 -7.30 -15.89
CA VAL A 298 7.47 -8.10 -14.72
C VAL A 298 8.92 -8.55 -14.90
N ARG A 299 9.77 -8.21 -13.93
CA ARG A 299 11.22 -8.50 -13.94
C ARG A 299 11.70 -9.05 -12.61
N ASP A 300 12.81 -9.76 -12.66
CA ASP A 300 13.57 -10.17 -11.48
C ASP A 300 14.65 -9.11 -11.20
N TRP A 301 14.27 -8.09 -10.43
CA TRP A 301 15.14 -6.95 -10.13
C TRP A 301 16.43 -7.33 -9.42
N LEU A 302 16.47 -8.46 -8.71
CA LEU A 302 17.65 -8.90 -7.97
C LEU A 302 18.69 -9.58 -8.86
N LYS A 303 18.35 -9.91 -10.11
CA LYS A 303 19.28 -10.42 -11.13
C LYS A 303 19.82 -9.34 -12.06
N GLU A 304 19.36 -8.10 -11.93
CA GLU A 304 19.91 -6.99 -12.69
C GLU A 304 21.31 -6.64 -12.16
N PRO A 305 22.25 -6.26 -13.04
CA PRO A 305 23.55 -5.76 -12.61
C PRO A 305 23.37 -4.45 -11.84
N GLU A 306 24.15 -4.28 -10.77
CA GLU A 306 24.27 -3.02 -10.03
C GLU A 306 24.90 -1.90 -10.86
#